data_AF-A0A3R8TP64-F1
#
_entry.id   AF-A0A3R8TP64-F1
#
_cell.length_a   1.000
_cell.length_b   1.000
_cell.length_c   1.000
_cell.angle_alpha   90.00
_cell.angle_beta   90.00
_cell.angle_gamma   90.00
#
_symmetry.space_group_name_H-M   'P 1'
#
loop_
_entity.id
_entity.type
_entity.pdbx_description
1 polymer ?
#
loop_
_entity_poly.entity_id
_entity_poly.type
_entity_poly.pdbx_seq_one_letter_code
_entity_poly.pdbx_strand_id
1 'polypeptide(L)'
;MNDFQITTVTVPKMEWDKLLDTMDVLNEKVSKLVTKHDKELLTKKEVMQLLKIGRTTLDRYIDEGILTEVKLDKGKRGYIKYSQITDLMHKENKKR
;
A
#
# COMPACT_ATOMS: atom_id res chain seq x y z
N MET A 1 -19.15 -2.76 34.96
CA MET A 1 -19.82 -1.77 34.09
C MET A 1 -18.85 -0.60 33.98
N ASN A 2 -18.31 -0.32 32.79
CA ASN A 2 -17.42 0.84 32.61
C ASN A 2 -18.29 2.08 32.50
N ASP A 3 -18.18 2.97 33.48
CA ASP A 3 -18.80 4.29 33.42
C ASP A 3 -18.13 5.09 32.30
N PHE A 4 -18.89 5.41 31.26
CA PHE A 4 -18.45 6.36 30.23
C PHE A 4 -18.41 7.75 30.85
N GLN A 5 -17.23 8.18 31.31
CA GLN A 5 -16.99 9.56 31.69
C GLN A 5 -16.98 10.43 30.43
N ILE A 6 -18.06 11.18 30.19
CA ILE A 6 -18.16 12.11 29.07
C ILE A 6 -17.60 13.45 29.54
N THR A 7 -16.47 13.85 28.97
CA THR A 7 -15.88 15.18 29.17
C THR A 7 -16.31 16.08 28.02
N THR A 8 -17.13 17.10 28.31
CA THR A 8 -17.54 18.10 27.33
C THR A 8 -16.50 19.20 27.19
N VAL A 9 -16.03 19.42 25.97
CA VAL A 9 -15.16 20.55 25.60
C VAL A 9 -16.00 21.56 24.83
N THR A 10 -16.12 22.77 25.34
CA THR A 10 -16.85 23.86 24.67
C THR A 10 -15.89 24.62 23.78
N VAL A 11 -16.14 24.61 22.48
CA VAL A 11 -15.30 25.27 21.48
C VAL A 11 -16.17 26.22 20.65
N PRO A 12 -15.68 27.43 20.30
CA PRO A 12 -16.39 28.29 19.37
C PRO A 12 -16.64 27.58 18.05
N LYS A 13 -17.89 27.65 17.54
CA LYS A 13 -18.31 26.96 16.31
C LYS A 13 -17.36 27.22 15.13
N MET A 14 -16.91 28.46 14.97
CA MET A 14 -15.98 28.85 13.90
C MET A 14 -14.63 28.13 13.95
N GLU A 15 -14.11 27.84 15.15
CA GLU A 15 -12.85 27.11 15.30
C GLU A 15 -13.06 25.61 15.06
N TRP A 16 -14.22 25.09 15.46
CA TRP A 16 -14.61 23.71 15.19
C TRP A 16 -14.78 23.44 13.69
N ASP A 17 -15.45 24.32 12.97
CA ASP A 17 -15.66 24.21 11.52
C ASP A 17 -14.31 24.25 10.77
N LYS A 18 -13.40 25.15 11.16
CA LYS A 18 -12.03 25.19 10.60
C LYS A 18 -11.26 23.90 10.85
N LEU A 19 -11.41 23.31 12.04
CA LEU A 19 -10.75 22.05 12.37
C LEU A 19 -11.27 20.91 11.50
N LEU A 20 -12.59 20.81 11.30
CA LEU A 20 -13.20 19.84 10.40
C LEU A 20 -12.68 20.01 8.96
N ASP A 21 -12.64 21.23 8.44
CA ASP A 21 -12.11 21.52 7.11
C ASP A 21 -10.64 21.09 6.97
N THR A 22 -9.81 21.35 7.98
CA THR A 22 -8.41 20.88 7.96
C THR A 22 -8.32 19.37 8.02
N MET A 23 -9.22 18.71 8.74
CA MET A 23 -9.27 17.26 8.84
C MET A 23 -9.66 16.61 7.50
N ASP A 24 -10.62 17.20 6.79
CA ASP A 24 -11.03 16.74 5.46
C ASP A 24 -9.90 16.89 4.44
N VAL A 25 -9.20 18.02 4.44
CA VAL A 25 -8.03 18.24 3.57
C VAL A 25 -6.90 17.25 3.90
N LEU A 26 -6.68 16.96 5.19
CA LEU A 26 -5.70 15.95 5.60
C LEU A 26 -6.11 14.56 5.11
N ASN A 27 -7.38 14.19 5.29
CA ASN A 27 -7.89 12.89 4.85
C ASN A 27 -7.78 12.73 3.33
N GLU A 28 -8.09 13.77 2.56
CA GLU A 28 -7.95 13.78 1.10
C GLU A 28 -6.47 13.61 0.69
N LYS A 29 -5.55 14.33 1.34
CA LYS A 29 -4.11 14.22 1.07
C LYS A 29 -3.56 12.84 1.43
N VAL A 30 -3.96 12.29 2.57
CA VAL A 30 -3.58 10.93 2.99
C VAL A 30 -4.11 9.91 2.00
N SER A 31 -5.38 10.01 1.60
CA SER A 31 -5.99 9.13 0.59
C SER A 31 -5.25 9.18 -0.76
N LYS A 32 -4.86 10.38 -1.20
CA LYS A 32 -4.05 10.58 -2.41
C LYS A 32 -2.63 10.02 -2.29
N LEU A 33 -2.05 10.01 -1.10
CA LEU A 33 -0.72 9.42 -0.84
C LEU A 33 -0.79 7.90 -0.83
N VAL A 34 -1.81 7.32 -0.20
CA VAL A 34 -2.05 5.87 -0.21
C VAL A 34 -2.26 5.39 -1.65
N THR A 35 -3.14 6.04 -2.40
CA THR A 35 -3.41 5.68 -3.81
C THR A 35 -2.22 5.93 -4.75
N LYS A 36 -1.35 6.90 -4.48
CA LYS A 36 -0.09 7.08 -5.26
C LYS A 36 0.93 5.98 -5.01
N HIS A 37 0.91 5.35 -3.84
CA HIS A 37 1.75 4.20 -3.55
C HIS A 37 1.20 2.90 -4.17
N ASP A 38 -0.08 2.85 -4.50
CA ASP A 38 -0.71 1.79 -5.28
C ASP A 38 -0.45 1.93 -6.79
N LYS A 39 0.82 1.95 -7.19
CA LYS A 39 1.14 1.41 -8.53
C LYS A 39 0.78 -0.08 -8.48
N GLU A 40 -0.45 -0.41 -8.83
CA GLU A 40 -0.96 -1.79 -8.81
C GLU A 40 -0.05 -2.75 -9.58
N LEU A 41 0.69 -2.24 -10.57
CA LEU A 41 1.59 -2.97 -11.45
C LEU A 41 3.01 -2.41 -11.37
N LEU A 42 3.94 -3.27 -10.96
CA LEU A 42 5.36 -2.97 -10.86
C LEU A 42 6.14 -3.69 -11.95
N THR A 43 7.18 -3.05 -12.46
CA THR A 43 8.12 -3.69 -13.38
C THR A 43 9.05 -4.65 -12.65
N LYS A 44 9.61 -5.65 -13.36
CA LYS A 44 10.62 -6.57 -12.79
C LYS A 44 11.76 -5.84 -12.04
N LYS A 45 12.21 -4.69 -12.54
CA LYS A 45 13.25 -3.89 -11.87
C LYS A 45 12.77 -3.32 -10.54
N GLU A 46 11.55 -2.79 -10.48
CA GLU A 46 10.97 -2.26 -9.23
C GLU A 46 10.76 -3.39 -8.21
N VAL A 47 10.31 -4.56 -8.66
CA VAL A 47 10.18 -5.75 -7.79
C VAL A 47 11.52 -6.20 -7.23
N MET A 48 12.57 -6.25 -8.05
CA MET A 48 13.93 -6.58 -7.59
C MET A 48 14.43 -5.60 -6.52
N GLN A 49 14.14 -4.30 -6.67
CA GLN A 49 14.52 -3.28 -5.68
C GLN A 49 13.72 -3.41 -4.37
N LEU A 50 12.41 -3.66 -4.46
CA LEU A 50 11.54 -3.81 -3.30
C LEU A 50 11.87 -5.04 -2.46
N LEU A 51 12.03 -6.19 -3.12
CA LEU A 51 12.35 -7.46 -2.46
C LEU A 51 13.85 -7.62 -2.18
N LYS A 52 14.70 -6.72 -2.69
CA LYS A 52 16.18 -6.81 -2.65
C LYS A 52 16.70 -8.16 -3.17
N ILE A 53 16.10 -8.67 -4.24
CA ILE A 53 16.45 -9.95 -4.86
C ILE A 53 17.13 -9.78 -6.21
N GLY A 54 17.95 -10.78 -6.58
CA GLY A 54 18.54 -10.89 -7.90
C GLY A 54 17.53 -11.29 -8.98
N ARG A 55 17.91 -11.10 -10.25
CA ARG A 55 17.04 -11.42 -11.40
C ARG A 55 16.72 -12.91 -11.49
N THR A 56 17.69 -13.76 -11.19
CA THR A 56 17.52 -15.23 -11.17
C THR A 56 16.50 -15.68 -10.14
N THR A 57 16.52 -15.07 -8.94
CA THR A 57 15.53 -15.34 -7.89
C THR A 57 14.15 -14.86 -8.30
N LEU A 58 14.05 -13.70 -8.95
CA LEU A 58 12.79 -13.19 -9.46
C LEU A 58 12.19 -14.09 -10.55
N ASP A 59 13.00 -14.51 -11.52
CA ASP A 59 12.54 -15.39 -12.60
C ASP A 59 12.14 -16.77 -12.02
N ARG A 60 12.88 -17.30 -11.05
CA ARG A 60 12.49 -18.50 -10.29
C ARG A 60 11.14 -18.34 -9.58
N TYR A 61 10.87 -17.21 -8.92
CA TYR A 61 9.58 -16.96 -8.26
C TYR A 61 8.41 -16.87 -9.26
N ILE A 62 8.68 -16.43 -10.49
CA ILE A 62 7.69 -16.45 -11.56
C ILE A 62 7.45 -17.88 -12.04
N ASP A 63 8.52 -18.65 -12.26
CA ASP A 63 8.45 -20.04 -12.72
C ASP A 63 7.80 -20.97 -11.69
N GLU A 64 8.03 -20.72 -10.39
CA GLU A 64 7.39 -21.43 -9.27
C GLU A 64 5.93 -20.98 -9.04
N GLY A 65 5.43 -19.98 -9.76
CA GLY A 65 4.07 -19.45 -9.63
C GLY A 65 3.82 -18.61 -8.37
N ILE A 66 4.88 -18.26 -7.64
CA ILE A 66 4.84 -17.42 -6.44
C ILE A 66 4.49 -15.98 -6.82
N LEU A 67 5.02 -15.49 -7.95
CA LEU A 67 4.71 -14.18 -8.53
C LEU A 67 4.11 -14.38 -9.93
N THR A 68 3.09 -13.61 -10.28
CA THR A 68 2.44 -13.70 -11.59
C THR A 68 2.83 -12.50 -12.44
N GLU A 69 3.41 -12.77 -13.62
CA GLU A 69 3.70 -11.75 -14.62
C GLU A 69 2.47 -11.48 -15.49
N VAL A 70 1.92 -10.27 -15.41
CA VAL A 70 0.88 -9.75 -16.29
C VAL A 70 1.56 -9.02 -17.45
N LYS A 71 1.35 -9.53 -18.67
CA LYS A 71 1.79 -8.87 -19.91
C LYS A 71 0.61 -8.04 -20.43
N LEU A 72 0.77 -6.73 -20.46
CA LEU A 72 -0.27 -5.81 -20.95
C LEU A 72 -0.48 -5.89 -22.47
N ASP A 73 0.48 -6.45 -23.22
CA ASP A 73 0.37 -6.60 -24.67
C ASP A 73 1.32 -7.69 -25.20
N LYS A 74 1.09 -8.17 -26.43
CA LYS A 74 1.90 -9.19 -27.13
C LYS A 74 3.32 -8.69 -27.40
N GLY A 75 4.19 -8.76 -26.38
CA GLY A 75 5.63 -8.54 -26.50
C GLY A 75 6.21 -7.41 -25.64
N LYS A 76 5.41 -6.70 -24.83
CA LYS A 76 5.94 -5.68 -23.91
C LYS A 76 6.20 -6.21 -22.51
N ARG A 77 7.17 -5.57 -21.85
CA ARG A 77 7.68 -5.82 -20.49
C ARG A 77 6.56 -6.29 -19.56
N GLY A 78 6.74 -7.42 -18.91
CA GLY A 78 5.75 -7.89 -17.95
C GLY A 78 5.81 -7.14 -16.64
N TYR A 79 4.64 -7.04 -16.03
CA TYR A 79 4.39 -6.35 -14.78
C TYR A 79 3.92 -7.33 -13.73
N ILE A 80 4.22 -7.07 -12.46
CA ILE A 80 3.85 -7.90 -11.31
C ILE A 80 2.96 -7.06 -10.41
N LYS A 81 1.89 -7.67 -9.89
CA LYS A 81 0.97 -6.95 -9.01
C LYS A 81 1.60 -6.66 -7.66
N TYR A 82 1.45 -5.42 -7.16
CA TYR A 82 2.00 -5.04 -5.85
C TYR A 82 1.43 -5.89 -4.71
N SER A 83 0.15 -6.26 -4.78
CA SER A 83 -0.53 -7.11 -3.79
C SER A 83 0.18 -8.44 -3.55
N GLN A 84 0.72 -9.06 -4.60
CA GLN A 84 1.46 -10.32 -4.48
C GLN A 84 2.77 -10.15 -3.71
N ILE A 85 3.43 -9.00 -3.85
CA ILE A 85 4.67 -8.68 -3.14
C ILE A 85 4.39 -8.41 -1.67
N THR A 86 3.34 -7.64 -1.36
CA THR A 86 2.94 -7.37 0.02
C THR A 86 2.55 -8.65 0.75
N ASP A 87 1.83 -9.57 0.10
CA ASP A 87 1.46 -10.85 0.69
C ASP A 87 2.68 -11.71 1.00
N LEU A 88 3.69 -11.69 0.11
CA LEU A 88 4.93 -12.42 0.30
C LEU A 88 5.74 -11.87 1.48
N MET A 89 5.84 -10.55 1.60
CA MET A 89 6.52 -9.87 2.72
C MET A 89 5.85 -10.15 4.07
N HIS A 90 4.51 -10.20 4.11
CA HIS A 90 3.77 -10.52 5.34
C HIS A 90 3.92 -11.99 5.75
N LYS A 91 4.04 -12.92 4.79
CA LYS A 91 4.29 -14.35 5.09
C LYS A 91 5.68 -14.60 5.68
N GLU A 92 6.70 -13.88 5.21
CA GLU A 92 8.07 -13.96 5.76
C GLU A 92 8.14 -13.50 7.22
N ASN A 93 7.44 -12.42 7.58
CA ASN A 93 7.43 -11.90 8.96
C ASN A 93 6.70 -12.79 9.98
N LYS A 94 5.81 -13.69 9.53
CA LYS A 94 5.08 -14.61 10.41
C LYS A 94 5.86 -15.89 10.78
N LYS A 95 7.03 -16.12 10.16
CA LYS A 95 7.88 -17.29 10.42
C LYS A 95 9.03 -17.00 11.40
N ARG A 96 9.13 -15.78 11.94
CA ARG A 96 10.11 -15.39 12.95
C ARG A 96 9.47 -15.22 14.31
#